data_AF-A0A947TK00-F1
#
_entry.id   AF-A0A947TK00-F1
#
_cell.length_a   1.000
_cell.length_b   1.000
_cell.length_c   1.000
_cell.angle_alpha   90.00
_cell.angle_beta   90.00
_cell.angle_gamma   90.00
#
_symmetry.space_group_name_H-M   'P 1'
#
loop_
_entity.id
_entity.type
_entity.pdbx_description
1 polymer ?
#
loop_
_entity_poly.entity_id
_entity_poly.type
_entity_poly.pdbx_seq_one_letter_code
_entity_poly.pdbx_strand_id
1 'polypeptide(L)'
;MAKKLKNNGFSLTEVLMAVGILSIGMMLVATMFPAALYLTTVASERTMAAIVADEAFAKIQLFGLKSYPADVNDYNDVTLMNAIEFSYPPVDPCTNTRQYYWSALFKPISTDPNDGYLVTVFVARKTSPNHKYYGGGDSGKRPKAVLVDVIVRTDPNDELQISDGNEMRVNPPTTVLDDATGKIYRVIERKIDEPNVVQLDRAWENAPSSPDRIWLVPPPQSGGKNADIEVFQRIMRF
;
A
#
# COMPACT_ATOMS: atom_id res chain seq x y z
N MET A 1 55.79 -22.75 -47.33
CA MET A 1 56.34 -23.04 -45.99
C MET A 1 55.40 -22.39 -44.96
N ALA A 2 54.54 -23.17 -44.32
CA ALA A 2 53.53 -22.65 -43.39
C ALA A 2 54.16 -22.47 -41.99
N LYS A 3 54.18 -21.23 -41.51
CA LYS A 3 54.73 -20.88 -40.19
C LYS A 3 53.74 -21.34 -39.12
N LYS A 4 54.10 -22.37 -38.35
CA LYS A 4 53.28 -22.91 -37.25
C LYS A 4 53.27 -21.88 -36.12
N LEU A 5 52.12 -21.25 -35.84
CA LEU A 5 51.93 -20.39 -34.68
C LEU A 5 52.07 -21.26 -33.41
N LYS A 6 53.08 -20.96 -32.59
CA LYS A 6 53.22 -21.54 -31.24
C LYS A 6 52.17 -20.86 -30.35
N ASN A 7 51.15 -21.61 -29.95
CA ASN A 7 50.22 -21.17 -28.92
C ASN A 7 50.92 -21.27 -27.57
N ASN A 8 51.47 -20.16 -27.08
CA ASN A 8 51.93 -20.06 -25.70
C ASN A 8 50.68 -20.04 -24.79
N GLY A 9 50.64 -20.93 -23.80
CA GLY A 9 49.57 -20.93 -22.80
C GLY A 9 49.59 -19.66 -21.92
N PHE A 10 48.45 -19.33 -21.33
CA PHE A 10 48.31 -18.17 -20.43
C PHE A 10 49.26 -18.26 -19.22
N SER A 11 49.81 -17.13 -18.80
CA SER A 11 50.62 -17.05 -17.58
C SER A 11 49.74 -17.26 -16.33
N LEU A 12 50.30 -17.86 -15.27
CA LEU A 12 49.63 -17.99 -13.97
C LEU A 12 49.11 -16.63 -13.46
N THR A 13 49.89 -15.56 -13.64
CA THR A 13 49.50 -14.20 -13.25
C THR A 13 48.29 -13.67 -14.02
N GLU A 14 48.18 -14.03 -15.30
CA GLU A 14 47.07 -13.63 -16.19
C GLU A 14 45.78 -14.36 -15.80
N VAL A 15 45.89 -15.66 -15.48
CA VAL A 15 44.76 -16.44 -14.95
C VAL A 15 44.30 -15.89 -13.59
N LEU A 16 45.23 -15.58 -12.68
CA LEU A 16 44.88 -15.01 -11.37
C LEU A 16 44.25 -13.62 -11.50
N MET A 17 44.73 -12.77 -12.41
CA MET A 17 44.10 -11.48 -12.70
C MET A 17 42.69 -11.67 -13.26
N ALA A 18 42.50 -12.60 -14.20
CA ALA A 18 41.18 -12.91 -14.76
C ALA A 18 40.20 -13.42 -13.69
N VAL A 19 40.65 -14.31 -12.80
CA VAL A 19 39.83 -14.81 -11.68
C VAL A 19 39.51 -13.69 -10.68
N GLY A 20 40.44 -12.77 -10.43
CA GLY A 20 40.21 -11.60 -9.58
C GLY A 20 39.13 -10.68 -10.14
N ILE A 21 39.24 -10.32 -11.43
CA ILE A 21 38.24 -9.49 -12.11
C ILE A 21 36.87 -10.19 -12.15
N LEU A 22 36.85 -11.50 -12.44
CA LEU A 22 35.63 -12.31 -12.44
C LEU A 22 34.96 -12.31 -11.06
N SER A 23 35.74 -12.48 -9.99
CA SER A 23 35.23 -12.51 -8.61
C SER A 23 34.59 -11.19 -8.21
N ILE A 24 35.24 -10.06 -8.57
CA ILE A 24 34.70 -8.72 -8.34
C ILE A 24 33.41 -8.52 -9.15
N GLY A 25 33.40 -8.94 -10.42
CA GLY A 25 32.21 -8.87 -11.27
C GLY A 25 31.03 -9.65 -10.69
N MET A 26 31.25 -10.87 -10.22
CA MET A 26 30.21 -11.69 -9.59
C MET A 26 29.71 -11.09 -8.27
N MET A 27 30.59 -10.46 -7.48
CA MET A 27 30.19 -9.78 -6.24
C MET A 27 29.30 -8.56 -6.53
N LEU A 28 29.60 -7.78 -7.58
CA LEU A 28 28.75 -6.67 -8.02
C LEU A 28 27.38 -7.14 -8.51
N VAL A 29 27.31 -8.25 -9.25
CA VAL A 29 26.03 -8.83 -9.69
C VAL A 29 25.22 -9.33 -8.49
N ALA A 30 25.86 -10.00 -7.54
CA ALA A 30 25.20 -10.53 -6.34
C ALA A 30 24.57 -9.43 -5.46
N THR A 31 25.17 -8.23 -5.41
CA THR A 31 24.63 -7.10 -4.63
C THR A 31 23.49 -6.38 -5.37
N MET A 32 23.58 -6.19 -6.69
CA MET A 32 22.56 -5.46 -7.45
C MET A 32 21.30 -6.29 -7.75
N PHE A 33 21.45 -7.60 -7.94
CA PHE A 33 20.35 -8.46 -8.37
C PHE A 33 19.13 -8.46 -7.41
N PRO A 34 19.29 -8.59 -6.08
CA PRO A 34 18.15 -8.53 -5.16
C PRO A 34 17.42 -7.17 -5.20
N ALA A 35 18.16 -6.07 -5.30
CA ALA A 35 17.57 -4.73 -5.39
C ALA A 35 16.76 -4.57 -6.68
N ALA A 36 17.28 -5.06 -7.81
CA ALA A 36 16.57 -5.03 -9.09
C ALA A 36 15.26 -5.85 -9.04
N LEU A 37 15.28 -7.04 -8.43
CA LEU A 37 14.07 -7.86 -8.25
C LEU A 37 13.03 -7.16 -7.38
N TYR A 38 13.46 -6.53 -6.28
CA TYR A 38 12.57 -5.78 -5.39
C TYR A 38 11.90 -4.62 -6.13
N LEU A 39 12.69 -3.78 -6.82
CA LEU A 39 12.18 -2.64 -7.57
C LEU A 39 11.23 -3.05 -8.70
N THR A 40 11.56 -4.12 -9.42
CA THR A 40 10.68 -4.68 -10.47
C THR A 40 9.35 -5.16 -9.88
N THR A 41 9.38 -5.80 -8.72
CA THR A 41 8.16 -6.25 -8.02
C THR A 41 7.29 -5.07 -7.61
N VAL A 42 7.88 -4.03 -7.00
CA VAL A 42 7.15 -2.81 -6.60
C VAL A 42 6.56 -2.09 -7.81
N ALA A 43 7.32 -1.96 -8.90
CA ALA A 43 6.84 -1.32 -10.12
C ALA A 43 5.66 -2.09 -10.75
N SER A 44 5.73 -3.43 -10.75
CA SER A 44 4.64 -4.29 -11.20
C SER A 44 3.40 -4.18 -10.29
N GLU A 45 3.60 -4.15 -8.97
CA GLU A 45 2.51 -3.97 -8.00
C GLU A 45 1.79 -2.63 -8.20
N ARG A 46 2.51 -1.53 -8.39
CA ARG A 46 1.92 -0.20 -8.65
C ARG A 46 1.21 -0.10 -10.00
N THR A 47 1.79 -0.67 -11.05
CA THR A 47 1.15 -0.70 -12.37
C THR A 47 -0.19 -1.46 -12.31
N MET A 48 -0.22 -2.58 -11.59
CA MET A 48 -1.46 -3.30 -11.36
C MET A 48 -2.43 -2.50 -10.49
N ALA A 49 -1.94 -1.84 -9.45
CA ALA A 49 -2.78 -1.04 -8.57
C ALA A 49 -3.50 0.10 -9.32
N ALA A 50 -2.84 0.74 -10.27
CA ALA A 50 -3.46 1.75 -11.14
C ALA A 50 -4.62 1.16 -11.97
N ILE A 51 -4.43 -0.03 -12.56
CA ILE A 51 -5.48 -0.72 -13.33
C ILE A 51 -6.68 -1.05 -12.42
N VAL A 52 -6.42 -1.59 -11.22
CA VAL A 52 -7.46 -1.93 -10.24
C VAL A 52 -8.21 -0.69 -9.79
N ALA A 53 -7.51 0.42 -9.57
CA ALA A 53 -8.12 1.68 -9.18
C ALA A 53 -9.01 2.27 -10.28
N ASP A 54 -8.58 2.23 -11.54
CA ASP A 54 -9.41 2.69 -12.66
C ASP A 54 -10.67 1.84 -12.83
N GLU A 55 -10.57 0.51 -12.65
CA GLU A 55 -11.76 -0.36 -12.61
C GLU A 55 -12.67 -0.02 -11.43
N ALA A 56 -12.11 0.16 -10.23
CA ALA A 56 -12.87 0.52 -9.03
C ALA A 56 -13.63 1.83 -9.22
N PHE A 57 -12.97 2.85 -9.79
CA PHE A 57 -13.59 4.13 -10.11
C PHE A 57 -14.72 3.99 -11.13
N ALA A 58 -14.52 3.21 -12.19
CA ALA A 58 -15.56 2.94 -13.19
C ALA A 58 -16.77 2.21 -12.56
N LYS A 59 -16.51 1.23 -11.70
CA LYS A 59 -17.54 0.50 -10.95
C LYS A 59 -18.32 1.41 -10.02
N ILE A 60 -17.62 2.26 -9.25
CA ILE A 60 -18.25 3.26 -8.38
C ILE A 60 -19.19 4.17 -9.19
N GLN A 61 -18.73 4.66 -10.34
CA GLN A 61 -19.54 5.52 -11.21
C GLN A 61 -20.76 4.79 -11.80
N LEU A 62 -20.62 3.51 -12.12
CA LEU A 62 -21.70 2.71 -12.70
C LEU A 62 -22.77 2.33 -11.68
N PHE A 63 -22.38 1.89 -10.49
CA PHE A 63 -23.30 1.43 -9.45
C PHE A 63 -23.83 2.58 -8.58
N GLY A 64 -23.14 3.72 -8.57
CA GLY A 64 -23.52 4.90 -7.79
C GLY A 64 -23.51 4.64 -6.28
N LEU A 65 -24.27 5.48 -5.57
CA LEU A 65 -24.46 5.42 -4.13
C LEU A 65 -25.91 5.05 -3.81
N LYS A 66 -26.12 4.10 -2.90
CA LYS A 66 -27.45 3.73 -2.38
C LYS A 66 -28.03 4.84 -1.50
N SER A 67 -27.17 5.48 -0.72
CA SER A 67 -27.49 6.59 0.18
C SER A 67 -26.33 7.56 0.12
N TYR A 68 -26.63 8.86 0.16
CA TYR A 68 -25.62 9.91 0.17
C TYR A 68 -25.15 10.13 1.63
N PRO A 69 -23.95 9.65 2.01
CA PRO A 69 -23.49 9.81 3.38
C PRO A 69 -23.11 11.27 3.66
N ALA A 70 -23.37 11.72 4.88
CA ALA A 70 -22.91 13.03 5.38
C ALA A 70 -21.42 13.01 5.79
N ASP A 71 -20.88 11.83 6.12
CA ASP A 71 -19.53 11.64 6.66
C ASP A 71 -18.72 10.63 5.81
N VAL A 72 -17.44 10.47 6.15
CA VAL A 72 -16.56 9.48 5.51
C VAL A 72 -17.08 8.06 5.77
N ASN A 73 -17.42 7.34 4.69
CA ASN A 73 -17.93 5.96 4.78
C ASN A 73 -17.22 5.03 3.81
N ASP A 74 -17.08 3.76 4.21
CA ASP A 74 -16.64 2.67 3.32
C ASP A 74 -17.72 2.44 2.26
N TYR A 75 -17.31 2.41 0.99
CA TYR A 75 -18.18 2.15 -0.14
C TYR A 75 -18.99 0.87 0.01
N ASN A 76 -18.40 -0.15 0.65
CA ASN A 76 -19.07 -1.42 0.94
C ASN A 76 -20.39 -1.24 1.69
N ASP A 77 -20.49 -0.21 2.54
CA ASP A 77 -21.67 0.02 3.38
C ASP A 77 -22.75 0.84 2.64
N VAL A 78 -22.35 1.55 1.58
CA VAL A 78 -23.23 2.45 0.81
C VAL A 78 -23.55 1.94 -0.60
N THR A 79 -23.11 0.73 -0.96
CA THR A 79 -23.37 0.13 -2.27
C THR A 79 -24.26 -1.11 -2.18
N LEU A 80 -24.87 -1.49 -3.31
CA LEU A 80 -25.57 -2.77 -3.51
C LEU A 80 -24.70 -3.78 -4.27
N MET A 81 -23.45 -3.42 -4.55
CA MET A 81 -22.50 -4.23 -5.28
C MET A 81 -22.15 -5.53 -4.53
N ASN A 82 -22.02 -6.63 -5.27
CA ASN A 82 -21.62 -7.91 -4.71
C ASN A 82 -20.16 -7.83 -4.20
N ALA A 83 -19.87 -8.48 -3.08
CA ALA A 83 -18.54 -8.52 -2.46
C ALA A 83 -17.42 -9.03 -3.41
N ILE A 84 -17.76 -9.85 -4.41
CA ILE A 84 -16.81 -10.32 -5.44
C ILE A 84 -16.28 -9.21 -6.34
N GLU A 85 -17.03 -8.11 -6.52
CA GLU A 85 -16.64 -7.02 -7.41
C GLU A 85 -15.51 -6.15 -6.83
N PHE A 86 -15.22 -6.34 -5.54
CA PHE A 86 -14.12 -5.69 -4.83
C PHE A 86 -12.79 -6.43 -5.00
N SER A 87 -12.75 -7.54 -5.75
CA SER A 87 -11.52 -8.22 -6.14
C SER A 87 -11.16 -7.94 -7.59
N TYR A 88 -9.87 -7.99 -7.88
CA TYR A 88 -9.34 -7.96 -9.23
C TYR A 88 -8.35 -9.11 -9.47
N PRO A 89 -8.59 -9.92 -10.52
CA PRO A 89 -9.83 -10.00 -11.30
C PRO A 89 -11.05 -10.35 -10.41
N PRO A 90 -12.30 -10.10 -10.86
CA PRO A 90 -13.51 -10.37 -10.09
C PRO A 90 -13.82 -11.88 -10.06
N VAL A 91 -12.96 -12.62 -9.35
CA VAL A 91 -13.06 -14.05 -9.12
C VAL A 91 -13.37 -14.30 -7.64
N ASP A 92 -14.03 -15.44 -7.36
CA ASP A 92 -14.50 -15.77 -6.02
C ASP A 92 -13.32 -15.69 -5.02
N PRO A 93 -13.46 -14.92 -3.91
CA PRO A 93 -12.44 -14.75 -2.88
C PRO A 93 -12.07 -16.06 -2.16
N CYS A 94 -12.83 -17.14 -2.37
CA CYS A 94 -12.54 -18.48 -1.85
C CYS A 94 -11.63 -19.31 -2.78
N THR A 95 -11.40 -18.87 -4.02
CA THR A 95 -10.37 -19.48 -4.85
C THR A 95 -9.01 -19.08 -4.27
N ASN A 96 -8.16 -20.06 -3.93
CA ASN A 96 -6.87 -19.92 -3.22
C ASN A 96 -5.79 -19.10 -3.98
N THR A 97 -6.19 -18.11 -4.76
CA THR A 97 -5.34 -17.30 -5.64
C THR A 97 -4.95 -15.99 -4.96
N ARG A 98 -3.73 -15.53 -5.23
CA ARG A 98 -3.30 -14.19 -4.83
C ARG A 98 -4.08 -13.19 -5.69
N GLN A 99 -4.92 -12.40 -5.06
CA GLN A 99 -5.79 -11.42 -5.73
C GLN A 99 -5.50 -10.02 -5.20
N TYR A 100 -5.80 -9.04 -6.05
CA TYR A 100 -5.89 -7.65 -5.64
C TYR A 100 -7.30 -7.39 -5.13
N TYR A 101 -7.39 -6.52 -4.14
CA TYR A 101 -8.64 -6.06 -3.59
C TYR A 101 -8.61 -4.55 -3.55
N TRP A 102 -9.78 -3.94 -3.57
CA TRP A 102 -9.91 -2.52 -3.37
C TRP A 102 -11.02 -2.22 -2.34
N SER A 103 -10.83 -1.13 -1.62
CA SER A 103 -11.86 -0.53 -0.76
C SER A 103 -11.86 0.95 -1.02
N ALA A 104 -13.02 1.59 -1.03
CA ALA A 104 -13.13 3.01 -1.32
C ALA A 104 -13.77 3.76 -0.16
N LEU A 105 -13.29 4.96 0.12
CA LEU A 105 -13.86 5.89 1.08
C LEU A 105 -14.48 7.06 0.33
N PHE A 106 -15.63 7.50 0.82
CA PHE A 106 -16.41 8.59 0.23
C PHE A 106 -16.47 9.75 1.17
N LYS A 107 -16.07 10.93 0.71
CA LYS A 107 -16.19 12.16 1.47
C LYS A 107 -16.89 13.25 0.67
N PRO A 108 -17.96 13.88 1.19
CA PRO A 108 -18.55 15.04 0.53
C PRO A 108 -17.56 16.20 0.53
N ILE A 109 -17.41 16.88 -0.61
CA ILE A 109 -16.52 18.06 -0.73
C ILE A 109 -17.18 19.29 -0.09
N SER A 110 -18.51 19.31 -0.11
CA SER A 110 -19.36 20.42 0.32
C SER A 110 -20.64 19.85 0.91
N THR A 111 -21.39 20.68 1.62
CA THR A 111 -22.75 20.36 2.04
C THR A 111 -23.73 20.33 0.88
N ASP A 112 -23.38 20.88 -0.29
CA ASP A 112 -24.17 20.74 -1.51
C ASP A 112 -23.90 19.37 -2.17
N PRO A 113 -24.92 18.50 -2.31
CA PRO A 113 -24.77 17.20 -2.96
C PRO A 113 -24.36 17.29 -4.45
N ASN A 114 -24.46 18.45 -5.09
CA ASN A 114 -24.06 18.64 -6.50
C ASN A 114 -22.55 18.89 -6.68
N ASP A 115 -21.83 19.26 -5.63
CA ASP A 115 -20.40 19.60 -5.73
C ASP A 115 -19.52 18.37 -5.96
N GLY A 116 -20.06 17.18 -5.67
CA GLY A 116 -19.42 15.89 -5.86
C GLY A 116 -18.72 15.37 -4.60
N TYR A 117 -18.17 14.17 -4.74
CA TYR A 117 -17.53 13.42 -3.67
C TYR A 117 -16.05 13.23 -3.97
N LEU A 118 -15.21 13.45 -2.96
CA LEU A 118 -13.84 12.98 -2.97
C LEU A 118 -13.86 11.48 -2.69
N VAL A 119 -13.56 10.69 -3.71
CA VAL A 119 -13.49 9.23 -3.63
C VAL A 119 -12.03 8.82 -3.49
N THR A 120 -11.72 8.12 -2.41
CA THR A 120 -10.38 7.60 -2.13
C THR A 120 -10.39 6.09 -2.23
N VAL A 121 -9.71 5.52 -3.22
CA VAL A 121 -9.60 4.08 -3.43
C VAL A 121 -8.27 3.58 -2.87
N PHE A 122 -8.34 2.66 -1.91
CA PHE A 122 -7.21 1.90 -1.40
C PHE A 122 -7.10 0.61 -2.19
N VAL A 123 -5.94 0.35 -2.77
CA VAL A 123 -5.65 -0.91 -3.46
C VAL A 123 -4.71 -1.74 -2.62
N ALA A 124 -5.11 -2.97 -2.34
CA ALA A 124 -4.39 -3.87 -1.47
C ALA A 124 -4.23 -5.26 -2.12
N ARG A 125 -3.15 -5.95 -1.76
CA ARG A 125 -2.88 -7.32 -2.21
C ARG A 125 -2.98 -8.29 -1.07
N LYS A 126 -3.78 -9.33 -1.26
CA LYS A 126 -3.81 -10.46 -0.33
C LYS A 126 -2.57 -11.31 -0.51
N THR A 127 -1.73 -11.36 0.52
CA THR A 127 -0.42 -12.04 0.48
C THR A 127 -0.54 -13.56 0.62
N SER A 128 -1.58 -14.04 1.32
CA SER A 128 -1.89 -15.46 1.51
C SER A 128 -3.40 -15.67 1.61
N PRO A 129 -3.97 -16.77 1.06
CA PRO A 129 -5.38 -17.09 1.19
C PRO A 129 -5.86 -17.20 2.65
N ASN A 130 -4.97 -17.65 3.54
CA ASN A 130 -5.25 -17.89 4.95
C ASN A 130 -5.12 -16.64 5.83
N HIS A 131 -4.60 -15.53 5.28
CA HIS A 131 -4.48 -14.30 6.05
C HIS A 131 -5.85 -13.69 6.32
N LYS A 132 -6.03 -13.27 7.58
CA LYS A 132 -7.15 -12.46 8.04
C LYS A 132 -6.69 -11.03 8.24
N TYR A 133 -7.60 -10.10 8.01
CA TYR A 133 -7.40 -8.66 8.10
C TYR A 133 -8.37 -8.06 9.11
N TYR A 134 -8.07 -6.84 9.55
CA TYR A 134 -8.88 -6.14 10.53
C TYR A 134 -10.14 -5.54 9.88
N GLY A 135 -11.23 -5.48 10.66
CA GLY A 135 -12.47 -4.78 10.32
C GLY A 135 -13.53 -5.57 9.53
N GLY A 136 -14.73 -4.97 9.45
CA GLY A 136 -15.94 -5.23 8.63
C GLY A 136 -16.54 -6.64 8.51
N GLY A 137 -17.67 -6.73 7.80
CA GLY A 137 -18.62 -7.86 7.88
C GLY A 137 -18.18 -9.20 7.26
N ASP A 138 -17.08 -9.24 6.53
CA ASP A 138 -16.60 -10.45 5.84
C ASP A 138 -15.67 -11.33 6.71
N SER A 139 -15.67 -11.12 8.04
CA SER A 139 -14.79 -11.82 8.99
C SER A 139 -13.29 -11.65 8.70
N GLY A 140 -12.91 -10.51 8.10
CA GLY A 140 -11.52 -10.19 7.79
C GLY A 140 -10.93 -10.98 6.63
N LYS A 141 -11.72 -11.54 5.71
CA LYS A 141 -11.20 -12.33 4.59
C LYS A 141 -10.46 -11.49 3.56
N ARG A 142 -10.77 -10.20 3.44
CA ARG A 142 -10.11 -9.26 2.52
C ARG A 142 -9.46 -8.08 3.24
N PRO A 143 -8.33 -7.57 2.73
CA PRO A 143 -7.78 -6.30 3.19
C PRO A 143 -8.70 -5.16 2.81
N LYS A 144 -8.89 -4.20 3.73
CA LYS A 144 -9.70 -3.00 3.53
C LYS A 144 -9.22 -1.89 4.45
N ALA A 145 -9.62 -0.66 4.14
CA ALA A 145 -9.37 0.48 4.99
C ALA A 145 -10.06 0.29 6.36
N VAL A 146 -9.35 0.59 7.43
CA VAL A 146 -9.87 0.60 8.80
C VAL A 146 -9.58 1.95 9.44
N LEU A 147 -10.51 2.40 10.27
CA LEU A 147 -10.37 3.60 11.08
C LEU A 147 -9.52 3.29 12.31
N VAL A 148 -8.57 4.16 12.61
CA VAL A 148 -7.68 4.09 13.78
C VAL A 148 -7.62 5.46 14.43
N ASP A 149 -7.85 5.50 15.74
CA ASP A 149 -7.71 6.72 16.53
C ASP A 149 -6.22 7.02 16.77
N VAL A 150 -5.85 8.29 16.60
CA VAL A 150 -4.49 8.79 16.75
C VAL A 150 -4.46 10.13 17.48
N ILE A 151 -3.29 10.42 18.05
CA ILE A 151 -2.95 11.70 18.66
C ILE A 151 -1.80 12.29 17.83
N VAL A 152 -2.06 13.44 17.21
CA VAL A 152 -1.04 14.18 16.46
C VAL A 152 -0.09 14.86 17.44
N ARG A 153 1.21 14.58 17.32
CA ARG A 153 2.27 15.26 18.08
C ARG A 153 2.90 16.32 17.19
N THR A 154 2.40 17.55 17.31
CA THR A 154 2.68 18.65 16.39
C THR A 154 4.02 19.36 16.60
N ASP A 155 4.83 18.97 17.59
CA ASP A 155 6.15 19.56 17.84
C ASP A 155 7.09 18.51 18.49
N PRO A 156 8.27 18.19 17.91
CA PRO A 156 8.92 18.76 16.72
C PRO A 156 8.92 17.88 15.44
N ASN A 157 8.22 16.74 15.38
CA ASN A 157 8.67 15.64 14.52
C ASN A 157 7.66 14.99 13.56
N ASP A 158 6.58 15.66 13.14
CA ASP A 158 5.63 15.05 12.19
C ASP A 158 5.15 13.66 12.67
N GLU A 159 4.91 13.56 13.97
CA GLU A 159 4.70 12.28 14.65
C GLU A 159 3.21 12.02 14.88
N LEU A 160 2.81 10.78 14.67
CA LEU A 160 1.52 10.27 15.10
C LEU A 160 1.73 9.27 16.23
N GLN A 161 1.08 9.52 17.35
CA GLN A 161 0.93 8.55 18.41
C GLN A 161 -0.37 7.77 18.19
N ILE A 162 -0.24 6.46 18.03
CA ILE A 162 -1.36 5.53 17.87
C ILE A 162 -1.99 5.31 19.24
N SER A 163 -3.31 5.44 19.34
CA SER A 163 -4.03 5.17 20.60
C SER A 163 -3.99 3.69 20.96
N ASP A 164 -3.99 3.42 22.27
CA ASP A 164 -3.70 2.10 22.86
C ASP A 164 -4.53 0.95 22.25
N GLY A 165 -3.84 -0.10 21.79
CA GLY A 165 -4.41 -1.35 21.26
C GLY A 165 -4.50 -1.46 19.73
N ASN A 166 -4.15 -0.41 18.99
CA ASN A 166 -4.15 -0.39 17.52
C ASN A 166 -2.75 -0.33 16.90
N GLU A 167 -1.70 -0.46 17.69
CA GLU A 167 -0.32 -0.23 17.28
C GLU A 167 0.11 -1.19 16.19
N MET A 168 -0.35 -2.44 16.25
CA MET A 168 -0.05 -3.47 15.25
C MET A 168 -0.69 -3.19 13.88
N ARG A 169 -1.64 -2.25 13.79
CA ARG A 169 -2.34 -1.92 12.55
C ARG A 169 -1.50 -1.00 11.65
N VAL A 170 -0.62 -0.19 12.21
CA VAL A 170 0.09 0.88 11.48
C VAL A 170 1.57 0.54 11.31
N ASN A 171 1.91 -0.41 10.44
CA ASN A 171 3.31 -0.78 10.23
C ASN A 171 3.97 0.02 9.10
N PRO A 172 5.16 0.63 9.31
CA PRO A 172 5.91 1.26 8.22
C PRO A 172 6.44 0.22 7.20
N PRO A 173 6.58 0.59 5.92
CA PRO A 173 6.01 1.77 5.29
C PRO A 173 4.52 1.55 4.97
N THR A 174 3.65 2.49 5.34
CA THR A 174 2.21 2.42 5.01
C THR A 174 1.67 3.79 4.64
N THR A 175 0.63 3.82 3.81
CA THR A 175 -0.11 5.04 3.48
C THR A 175 -1.27 5.21 4.45
N VAL A 176 -1.43 6.41 4.99
CA VAL A 176 -2.53 6.77 5.87
C VAL A 176 -3.30 7.96 5.28
N LEU A 177 -4.59 7.99 5.53
CA LEU A 177 -5.48 9.07 5.10
C LEU A 177 -6.08 9.74 6.34
N ASP A 178 -5.99 11.05 6.42
CA ASP A 178 -6.68 11.83 7.44
C ASP A 178 -8.20 11.82 7.18
N ASP A 179 -8.98 11.42 8.19
CA ASP A 179 -10.44 11.43 8.14
C ASP A 179 -10.99 12.87 7.95
N ALA A 180 -10.40 13.83 8.66
CA ALA A 180 -10.91 15.20 8.76
C ALA A 180 -10.63 16.04 7.51
N THR A 181 -9.47 15.88 6.85
CA THR A 181 -9.15 16.62 5.62
C THR A 181 -9.18 15.76 4.36
N GLY A 182 -9.07 14.43 4.46
CA GLY A 182 -8.89 13.55 3.29
C GLY A 182 -7.49 13.65 2.68
N LYS A 183 -6.51 14.21 3.39
CA LYS A 183 -5.11 14.27 2.93
C LYS A 183 -4.41 12.93 3.17
N ILE A 184 -3.53 12.60 2.23
CA ILE A 184 -2.74 11.37 2.27
C ILE A 184 -1.38 11.68 2.90
N TYR A 185 -0.96 10.87 3.86
CA TYR A 185 0.36 10.89 4.48
C TYR A 185 1.01 9.52 4.36
N ARG A 186 2.33 9.48 4.47
CA ARG A 186 3.09 8.23 4.46
C ARG A 186 3.82 8.06 5.76
N VAL A 187 3.63 6.90 6.38
CA VAL A 187 4.40 6.49 7.55
C VAL A 187 5.77 6.00 7.08
N ILE A 188 6.83 6.67 7.52
CA ILE A 188 8.22 6.36 7.16
C ILE A 188 8.78 5.31 8.10
N GLU A 189 8.72 5.58 9.40
CA GLU A 189 9.35 4.75 10.41
C GLU A 189 8.58 4.77 11.73
N ARG A 190 8.91 3.81 12.58
CA ARG A 190 8.39 3.71 13.94
C ARG A 190 9.54 3.96 14.90
N LYS A 191 9.30 4.77 15.94
CA LYS A 191 10.30 5.02 16.97
C LYS A 191 10.63 3.74 17.73
N ILE A 192 11.91 3.55 18.01
CA ILE A 192 12.41 2.39 18.77
C ILE A 192 12.01 2.51 20.24
N ASP A 193 12.15 3.71 20.82
CA ASP A 193 11.92 3.95 22.25
C ASP A 193 10.42 4.10 22.59
N GLU A 194 9.60 4.45 21.59
CA GLU A 194 8.17 4.65 21.71
C GLU A 194 7.44 3.87 20.61
N PRO A 195 7.14 2.58 20.82
CA PRO A 195 6.56 1.75 19.77
C PRO A 195 5.21 2.25 19.30
N ASN A 196 4.49 3.06 20.08
CA ASN A 196 3.18 3.60 19.70
C ASN A 196 3.31 4.84 18.82
N VAL A 197 4.53 5.31 18.53
CA VAL A 197 4.78 6.54 17.79
C VAL A 197 5.41 6.24 16.44
N VAL A 198 4.82 6.82 15.40
CA VAL A 198 5.28 6.69 14.01
C VAL A 198 5.58 8.07 13.43
N GLN A 199 6.59 8.13 12.58
CA GLN A 199 6.99 9.34 11.87
C GLN A 199 6.35 9.39 10.49
N LEU A 200 5.83 10.55 10.13
CA LEU A 200 5.27 10.83 8.81
C LEU A 200 6.31 11.40 7.84
N ASP A 201 5.95 11.42 6.57
CA ASP A 201 6.71 12.04 5.50
C ASP A 201 6.66 13.56 5.48
N ARG A 202 5.69 14.15 6.16
CA ARG A 202 5.48 15.59 6.28
C ARG A 202 4.63 15.94 7.49
N ALA A 203 4.71 17.21 7.89
CA ALA A 203 3.89 17.78 8.95
C ALA A 203 2.39 17.55 8.74
N TRP A 204 1.73 17.18 9.84
CA TRP A 204 0.28 17.08 9.88
C TRP A 204 -0.32 18.48 9.74
N GLU A 205 -1.13 18.66 8.70
CA GLU A 205 -1.68 19.98 8.38
C GLU A 205 -3.01 20.16 9.11
N ASN A 206 -3.19 21.31 9.77
CA ASN A 206 -4.42 21.65 10.50
C ASN A 206 -4.75 20.72 11.67
N ALA A 207 -3.76 20.30 12.46
CA ALA A 207 -3.95 19.46 13.65
C ALA A 207 -5.11 19.98 14.53
N PRO A 208 -6.29 19.34 14.53
CA PRO A 208 -7.37 19.68 15.43
C PRO A 208 -7.01 19.28 16.87
N SER A 209 -7.81 19.79 17.80
CA SER A 209 -7.84 19.31 19.18
C SER A 209 -8.26 17.84 19.22
N SER A 210 -7.28 16.95 19.45
CA SER A 210 -7.39 15.52 19.78
C SER A 210 -8.75 15.03 20.34
N PRO A 211 -9.24 13.82 19.98
CA PRO A 211 -8.58 12.79 19.15
C PRO A 211 -8.90 12.90 17.65
N ASP A 212 -7.87 12.68 16.82
CA ASP A 212 -7.99 12.56 15.37
C ASP A 212 -8.14 11.11 14.95
N ARG A 213 -8.57 10.89 13.70
CA ARG A 213 -8.73 9.56 13.13
C ARG A 213 -8.06 9.46 11.77
N ILE A 214 -7.47 8.29 11.53
CA ILE A 214 -6.86 7.96 10.25
C ILE A 214 -7.46 6.69 9.67
N TRP A 215 -7.50 6.65 8.34
CA TRP A 215 -7.81 5.46 7.58
C TRP A 215 -6.54 4.87 6.99
N LEU A 216 -6.40 3.55 7.07
CA LEU A 216 -5.30 2.83 6.43
C LEU A 216 -5.70 1.37 6.17
N VAL A 217 -4.98 0.71 5.28
CA VAL A 217 -5.10 -0.75 5.11
C VAL A 217 -4.05 -1.43 6.00
N PRO A 218 -4.46 -2.14 7.05
CA PRO A 218 -3.53 -2.73 8.00
C PRO A 218 -2.89 -4.00 7.43
N PRO A 219 -1.75 -4.45 8.00
CA PRO A 219 -1.20 -5.76 7.70
C PRO A 219 -2.14 -6.88 8.14
N PRO A 220 -1.89 -8.13 7.70
CA PRO A 220 -2.59 -9.30 8.22
C PRO A 220 -2.50 -9.40 9.74
N GLN A 221 -3.55 -9.93 10.39
CA GLN A 221 -3.59 -10.19 11.83
C GLN A 221 -2.50 -11.17 12.30
N SER A 222 -2.06 -12.06 11.41
CA SER A 222 -0.94 -12.98 11.65
C SER A 222 0.44 -12.31 11.53
N GLY A 223 0.48 -11.01 11.25
CA GLY A 223 1.70 -10.28 10.88
C GLY A 223 2.13 -10.54 9.43
N GLY A 224 3.17 -9.82 9.00
CA GLY A 224 3.78 -9.95 7.67
C GLY A 224 3.87 -8.63 6.90
N LYS A 225 4.13 -8.74 5.58
CA LYS A 225 4.19 -7.59 4.67
C LYS A 225 2.83 -6.87 4.65
N ASN A 226 2.85 -5.54 4.65
CA ASN A 226 1.67 -4.70 4.47
C ASN A 226 0.90 -5.11 3.21
N ALA A 227 -0.43 -5.14 3.32
CA ALA A 227 -1.29 -5.43 2.19
C ALA A 227 -1.49 -4.22 1.29
N ASP A 228 -1.35 -3.01 1.84
CA ASP A 228 -1.41 -1.75 1.10
C ASP A 228 -0.38 -1.71 -0.04
N ILE A 229 -0.83 -1.31 -1.22
CA ILE A 229 0.05 -1.05 -2.36
C ILE A 229 0.08 0.43 -2.65
N GLU A 230 -1.09 1.02 -2.87
CA GLU A 230 -1.23 2.40 -3.31
C GLU A 230 -2.66 2.92 -3.08
N VAL A 231 -2.77 4.23 -2.91
CA VAL A 231 -4.02 4.95 -2.65
C VAL A 231 -4.22 5.97 -3.76
N PHE A 232 -5.42 5.98 -4.35
CA PHE A 232 -5.79 6.86 -5.45
C PHE A 232 -6.97 7.74 -5.04
N GLN A 233 -6.98 9.00 -5.47
CA GLN A 233 -8.05 9.93 -5.20
C GLN A 233 -8.61 10.52 -6.49
N ARG A 234 -9.93 10.63 -6.56
CA ARG A 234 -10.64 11.29 -7.67
C ARG A 234 -11.88 12.00 -7.15
N ILE A 235 -12.14 13.18 -7.69
CA ILE A 235 -13.42 13.87 -7.48
C ILE A 235 -14.43 13.28 -8.46
N MET A 236 -15.56 12.82 -7.94
CA MET A 236 -16.63 12.18 -8.71
C MET A 236 -17.96 12.88 -8.51
N ARG A 237 -18.77 12.87 -9.57
CA ARG A 237 -20.17 13.33 -9.56
C ARG A 237 -21.03 12.17 -10.08
N PHE A 238 -22.15 11.97 -9.42
CA PHE A 238 -23.10 10.88 -9.69
C PHE A 238 -24.38 11.43 -10.29
#